data_AF-A0A959ZG93-F1
#
_entry.id   AF-A0A959ZG93-F1
#
_cell.length_a   1.000
_cell.length_b   1.000
_cell.length_c   1.000
_cell.angle_alpha   90.00
_cell.angle_beta   90.00
_cell.angle_gamma   90.00
#
_symmetry.space_group_name_H-M   'P 1'
#
loop_
_entity.id
_entity.type
_entity.pdbx_description
1 polymer ?
#
loop_
_entity_poly.entity_id
_entity_poly.type
_entity_poly.pdbx_seq_one_letter_code
_entity_poly.pdbx_strand_id
1 'polypeptide(L)'
;GTSVAIPLAATGASGSRQFWMAVASSIPQPIGAVIAYLLVQEISALLPVSFGFAAGAMLALTLVEILPESWRGGRRQCSLGLLVSIPAMVLLSLALGV
;
A
#
# COMPACT_ATOMS: atom_id res chain seq x y z
N GLY A 1 -1.57 -7.97 1.63
CA GLY A 1 -1.80 -9.33 1.11
C GLY A 1 -0.55 -10.20 1.25
N THR A 2 0.44 -10.00 0.38
CA THR A 2 1.74 -10.70 0.44
C THR A 2 2.52 -10.40 1.73
N SER A 3 2.46 -9.15 2.21
CA SER A 3 3.03 -8.74 3.51
C SER A 3 2.50 -9.53 4.71
N VAL A 4 1.28 -10.04 4.64
CA VAL A 4 0.67 -10.89 5.69
C VAL A 4 0.90 -12.37 5.38
N ALA A 5 0.85 -12.76 4.11
CA ALA A 5 1.03 -14.15 3.69
C ALA A 5 2.45 -14.69 3.91
N ILE A 6 3.49 -13.88 3.65
CA ILE A 6 4.91 -14.28 3.81
C ILE A 6 5.25 -14.70 5.25
N PRO A 7 4.95 -13.91 6.30
CA PRO A 7 5.19 -14.33 7.68
C PRO A 7 4.29 -15.50 8.10
N LEU A 8 3.06 -15.57 7.59
CA LEU A 8 2.16 -16.72 7.83
C LEU A 8 2.66 -18.02 7.17
N ALA A 9 3.35 -17.92 6.03
CA ALA A 9 4.02 -19.07 5.43
C ALA A 9 5.16 -19.58 6.31
N ALA A 10 5.92 -18.67 6.94
CA ALA A 10 7.00 -19.03 7.87
C ALA A 10 6.50 -19.75 9.14
N THR A 11 5.22 -19.63 9.48
CA THR A 11 4.59 -20.34 10.61
C THR A 11 3.92 -21.67 10.21
N GLY A 12 4.05 -22.10 8.94
CA GLY A 12 3.52 -23.37 8.46
C GLY A 12 2.02 -23.37 8.11
N ALA A 13 1.41 -22.19 7.94
CA ALA A 13 0.00 -22.10 7.54
C ALA A 13 -0.22 -22.63 6.12
N SER A 14 -1.32 -23.37 5.89
CA SER A 14 -1.72 -23.83 4.55
C SER A 14 -2.02 -22.66 3.62
N GLY A 15 -1.79 -22.83 2.31
CA GLY A 15 -1.98 -21.75 1.32
C GLY A 15 -3.39 -21.14 1.31
N SER A 16 -4.42 -21.96 1.57
CA SER A 16 -5.81 -21.49 1.71
C SER A 16 -6.00 -20.58 2.93
N ARG A 17 -5.35 -20.90 4.05
CA ARG A 17 -5.41 -20.09 5.27
C ARG A 17 -4.68 -18.76 5.10
N GLN A 18 -3.52 -18.76 4.44
CA GLN A 18 -2.76 -17.54 4.12
C GLN A 18 -3.61 -16.59 3.25
N PHE A 19 -4.30 -17.13 2.24
CA PHE A 19 -5.18 -16.35 1.38
C PHE A 19 -6.35 -15.73 2.15
N TRP A 20 -7.10 -16.52 2.92
CA TRP A 20 -8.24 -16.00 3.67
C TRP A 20 -7.86 -14.97 4.73
N MET A 21 -6.70 -15.14 5.39
CA MET A 21 -6.19 -14.17 6.35
C MET A 21 -5.74 -12.87 5.68
N ALA A 22 -5.10 -12.97 4.51
CA ALA A 22 -4.76 -11.80 3.72
C ALA A 22 -6.01 -11.01 3.28
N VAL A 23 -7.05 -11.70 2.80
CA VAL A 23 -8.33 -11.08 2.42
C VAL A 23 -8.98 -10.42 3.64
N ALA A 24 -9.08 -11.14 4.77
CA ALA A 24 -9.68 -10.62 5.98
C ALA A 24 -8.98 -9.34 6.49
N SER A 25 -7.65 -9.29 6.41
CA SER A 25 -6.87 -8.10 6.82
C SER A 25 -7.11 -6.87 5.93
N SER A 26 -7.53 -7.07 4.68
CA SER A 26 -7.79 -6.00 3.72
C SER A 26 -9.25 -5.53 3.71
N ILE A 27 -10.18 -6.22 4.39
CA ILE A 27 -11.61 -5.83 4.50
C ILE A 27 -11.84 -4.39 5.02
N PRO A 28 -11.02 -3.83 5.95
CA PRO A 28 -11.23 -2.45 6.39
C PRO A 28 -11.13 -1.40 5.27
N GLN A 29 -10.35 -1.66 4.22
CA GLN A 29 -10.16 -0.73 3.10
C GLN A 29 -11.43 -0.52 2.25
N PRO A 30 -12.09 -1.56 1.69
CA PRO A 30 -13.32 -1.38 0.93
C PRO A 30 -14.46 -0.80 1.77
N ILE A 31 -14.55 -1.15 3.06
CA ILE A 31 -15.56 -0.56 3.97
C ILE A 31 -15.32 0.95 4.10
N GLY A 32 -14.08 1.35 4.38
CA GLY A 32 -13.71 2.76 4.45
C GLY A 32 -13.96 3.51 3.14
N ALA A 33 -13.68 2.87 1.99
CA ALA A 33 -13.91 3.45 0.67
C ALA A 33 -15.40 3.69 0.40
N VAL A 34 -16.29 2.76 0.75
CA VAL A 34 -17.74 2.93 0.58
C VAL A 34 -18.26 4.07 1.44
N ILE A 35 -17.84 4.14 2.71
CA ILE A 35 -18.23 5.22 3.62
C ILE A 35 -17.74 6.57 3.09
N ALA A 36 -16.48 6.65 2.67
CA ALA A 36 -15.90 7.86 2.11
C ALA A 36 -16.63 8.31 0.83
N TYR A 37 -16.99 7.37 -0.05
CA TYR A 37 -17.76 7.65 -1.26
C TYR A 37 -19.14 8.24 -0.95
N LEU A 38 -19.86 7.67 0.03
CA LEU A 38 -21.19 8.17 0.42
C LEU A 38 -21.14 9.57 1.04
N LEU A 39 -20.05 9.91 1.71
CA LEU A 39 -19.90 11.19 2.42
C LEU A 39 -19.14 12.26 1.61
N VAL A 40 -18.60 11.91 0.42
CA VAL A 40 -17.66 12.76 -0.34
C VAL A 40 -18.21 14.16 -0.63
N GLN A 41 -19.51 14.26 -0.90
CA GLN A 41 -20.18 15.53 -1.23
C GLN A 41 -20.17 16.51 -0.05
N GLU A 42 -20.32 15.99 1.19
CA GLU A 42 -20.38 16.80 2.41
C GLU A 42 -18.97 17.20 2.90
N ILE A 43 -17.97 16.35 2.67
CA ILE A 43 -16.60 16.53 3.19
C ILE A 43 -15.60 17.03 2.14
N SER A 44 -16.08 17.51 0.98
CA SER A 44 -15.22 17.93 -0.13
C SER A 44 -14.15 18.97 0.25
N ALA A 45 -14.48 19.88 1.18
CA ALA A 45 -13.53 20.86 1.71
C ALA A 45 -12.39 20.24 2.54
N LEU A 46 -12.62 19.07 3.15
CA LEU A 46 -11.63 18.33 3.96
C LEU A 46 -10.80 17.35 3.11
N LEU A 47 -11.19 17.09 1.86
CA LEU A 47 -10.47 16.16 0.98
C LEU A 47 -8.98 16.51 0.83
N PRO A 48 -8.57 17.76 0.58
CA PRO A 48 -7.15 18.08 0.40
C PRO A 48 -6.31 17.76 1.64
N VAL A 49 -6.85 18.05 2.83
CA VAL A 49 -6.20 17.75 4.11
C VAL A 49 -6.12 16.24 4.32
N SER A 50 -7.19 15.50 4.02
CA SER A 50 -7.22 14.04 4.13
C SER A 50 -6.24 13.35 3.17
N PHE A 51 -6.14 13.80 1.92
CA PHE A 51 -5.18 13.28 0.95
C PHE A 51 -3.75 13.60 1.35
N GLY A 52 -3.48 14.81 1.85
CA GLY A 52 -2.19 15.17 2.41
C GLY A 52 -1.79 14.28 3.60
N PHE A 53 -2.73 14.03 4.52
CA PHE A 53 -2.50 13.14 5.66
C PHE A 53 -2.25 11.69 5.21
N ALA A 54 -3.06 11.16 4.28
CA ALA A 54 -2.89 9.81 3.76
C ALA A 54 -1.55 9.64 3.02
N ALA A 55 -1.16 10.61 2.20
CA ALA A 55 0.14 10.63 1.53
C ALA A 55 1.29 10.67 2.55
N GLY A 56 1.19 11.52 3.58
CA GLY A 56 2.17 11.59 4.66
C GLY A 56 2.31 10.30 5.45
N ALA A 57 1.19 9.66 5.82
CA ALA A 57 1.18 8.39 6.54
C ALA A 57 1.85 7.27 5.71
N MET A 58 1.56 7.19 4.42
CA MET A 58 2.17 6.21 3.52
C MET A 58 3.67 6.46 3.32
N LEU A 59 4.11 7.71 3.22
CA LEU A 59 5.53 8.06 3.16
C LEU A 59 6.26 7.68 4.46
N ALA A 60 5.67 7.99 5.62
CA ALA A 60 6.26 7.65 6.90
C ALA A 60 6.44 6.14 7.06
N LEU A 61 5.39 5.35 6.77
CA LEU A 61 5.45 3.89 6.79
C LEU A 61 6.51 3.34 5.81
N THR A 62 6.57 3.90 4.61
CA THR A 62 7.54 3.46 3.60
C THR A 62 8.98 3.74 4.02
N LEU A 63 9.26 4.92 4.58
CA LEU A 63 10.60 5.32 5.00
C LEU A 63 11.07 4.63 6.28
N VAL A 64 10.16 4.41 7.23
CA VAL A 64 10.50 3.85 8.55
C VAL A 64 10.58 2.33 8.52
N GLU A 65 9.74 1.66 7.73
CA GLU A 65 9.62 0.19 7.76
C GLU A 65 10.05 -0.45 6.44
N ILE A 66 9.39 -0.10 5.33
CA ILE A 66 9.55 -0.81 4.04
C ILE A 66 10.96 -0.61 3.47
N LEU A 67 11.48 0.62 3.47
CA LEU A 67 12.77 0.94 2.85
C LEU A 67 13.95 0.28 3.61
N PRO A 68 14.03 0.37 4.96
CA PRO A 68 15.05 -0.35 5.73
C PRO A 68 14.98 -1.87 5.57
N GLU A 69 13.78 -2.44 5.53
CA GLU A 69 13.58 -3.88 5.35
C GLU A 69 14.04 -4.33 3.95
N SER A 70 13.70 -3.56 2.92
CA SER A 70 14.12 -3.80 1.54
C SER A 70 15.65 -3.72 1.38
N TRP A 71 16.31 -2.80 2.09
CA TRP A 71 17.78 -2.69 2.09
C TRP A 71 18.46 -3.89 2.72
N ARG A 72 17.87 -4.49 3.76
CA ARG A 72 18.37 -5.73 4.37
C ARG A 72 18.25 -6.93 3.43
N GLY A 73 17.18 -6.97 2.62
CA GLY A 73 16.97 -8.03 1.62
C GLY A 73 17.90 -7.95 0.40
N GLY A 74 18.42 -6.76 0.07
CA GLY A 74 19.41 -6.59 -1.00
C GLY A 74 19.55 -5.16 -1.52
N ARG A 75 20.68 -4.50 -1.21
CA ARG A 75 20.95 -3.09 -1.56
C ARG A 75 20.83 -2.79 -3.06
N ARG A 76 21.38 -3.66 -3.92
CA ARG A 76 21.34 -3.47 -5.39
C ARG A 76 19.92 -3.59 -5.96
N GLN A 77 19.14 -4.55 -5.50
CA GLN A 77 17.77 -4.75 -5.97
C GLN A 77 16.86 -3.62 -5.45
N CYS A 78 17.06 -3.19 -4.20
CA CYS A 78 16.32 -2.07 -3.65
C CYS A 78 16.61 -0.76 -4.40
N SER A 79 17.88 -0.46 -4.71
CA SER A 79 18.23 0.77 -5.43
C SER A 79 17.68 0.79 -6.85
N LEU A 80 17.73 -0.35 -7.55
CA LEU A 80 17.11 -0.49 -8.88
C LEU A 80 15.58 -0.37 -8.82
N GLY A 81 14.95 -1.03 -7.84
CA GLY A 81 13.51 -0.94 -7.62
C GLY A 81 13.07 0.50 -7.37
N LEU A 82 13.79 1.24 -6.52
CA LEU A 82 13.51 2.64 -6.25
C LEU A 82 13.68 3.52 -7.49
N LEU A 83 14.78 3.33 -8.24
CA LEU A 83 15.05 4.06 -9.50
C LEU A 83 13.97 3.84 -10.56
N VAL A 84 13.44 2.61 -10.68
CA VAL A 84 12.43 2.27 -11.69
C VAL A 84 11.01 2.63 -11.23
N SER A 85 10.73 2.60 -9.93
CA SER A 85 9.37 2.80 -9.39
C SER A 85 8.75 4.14 -9.75
N ILE A 86 9.51 5.24 -9.64
CA ILE A 86 9.03 6.60 -9.93
C ILE A 86 8.66 6.76 -11.41
N PRO A 87 9.56 6.50 -12.39
CA PRO A 87 9.20 6.64 -13.80
C PRO A 87 8.12 5.64 -14.22
N ALA A 88 8.11 4.42 -13.68
CA ALA A 88 7.05 3.45 -13.97
C ALA A 88 5.67 3.96 -13.51
N MET A 89 5.59 4.55 -12.31
CA MET A 89 4.32 5.08 -11.80
C MET A 89 3.87 6.33 -12.54
N VAL A 90 4.79 7.23 -12.90
CA VAL A 90 4.48 8.40 -13.73
C VAL A 90 3.97 7.98 -15.10
N LEU A 91 4.63 7.00 -15.74
CA LEU A 91 4.19 6.47 -17.03
C LEU A 91 2.79 5.84 -16.94
N LEU A 92 2.51 5.09 -15.86
CA LEU A 92 1.19 4.52 -15.63
C LEU A 92 0.13 5.61 -15.42
N SER A 93 0.43 6.66 -14.67
CA SER A 93 -0.48 7.81 -14.47
C SER A 93 -0.83 8.45 -15.80
N LEU A 94 0.18 8.75 -16.62
CA LEU A 94 0.01 9.33 -17.96
C LEU A 94 -0.81 8.40 -18.88
N ALA A 95 -0.59 7.08 -18.81
CA ALA A 95 -1.32 6.11 -19.61
C ALA A 95 -2.80 5.99 -19.20
N LEU A 96 -3.11 6.16 -17.91
CA LEU A 96 -4.47 6.16 -17.39
C LEU A 96 -5.17 7.52 -17.56
N GLY A 97 -4.44 8.56 -17.95
CA GLY A 97 -4.97 9.91 -18.14
C GLY A 97 -5.31 10.63 -16.83
N VAL A 98 -4.62 10.27 -15.74
CA VAL A 98 -4.73 10.89 -14.41
C VAL A 98 -3.43 11.60 -14.07
#